data_AF-A0A2M8NJ45-F1
#
_entry.id   AF-A0A2M8NJ45-F1
#
_cell.length_a   1.000
_cell.length_b   1.000
_cell.length_c   1.000
_cell.angle_alpha   90.00
_cell.angle_beta   90.00
_cell.angle_gamma   90.00
#
_symmetry.space_group_name_H-M   'P 1'
#
loop_
_entity.id
_entity.type
_entity.pdbx_description
1 polymer ?
#
loop_
_entity_poly.entity_id
_entity_poly.type
_entity_poly.pdbx_seq_one_letter_code
_entity_poly.pdbx_strand_id
1 'polypeptide(L)'
;MEAVLTAAQRDELLTLLRVRFEKNMIRHPALAWANVQARLEAHPEKLASLREMERTGGEPDVVGQDQHTDEFIFFDCAPESPQGRRSLCYDGEALEKRKANKPRSSAVDDAAAMG
;
A
#
# COMPACT_ATOMS: atom_id res chain seq x y z
N MET A 1 14.37 0.79 -8.87
CA MET A 1 14.23 2.24 -8.68
C MET A 1 13.68 2.86 -9.97
N GLU A 2 12.36 2.84 -10.12
CA GLU A 2 11.64 3.68 -11.09
C GLU A 2 10.45 4.26 -10.31
N ALA A 3 10.71 5.28 -9.50
CA ALA A 3 9.76 5.81 -8.52
C ALA A 3 8.87 6.94 -9.08
N VAL A 4 8.72 7.03 -10.40
CA VAL A 4 7.89 8.07 -11.03
C VAL A 4 6.84 7.40 -11.90
N LEU A 5 5.62 7.35 -11.38
CA LEU A 5 4.43 6.98 -12.14
C LEU A 5 4.26 7.91 -13.34
N THR A 6 3.83 7.36 -14.48
CA THR A 6 3.36 8.23 -15.58
C THR A 6 2.08 8.95 -15.16
N ALA A 7 1.75 10.07 -15.81
CA ALA A 7 0.52 10.81 -15.51
C ALA A 7 -0.72 9.92 -15.61
N ALA A 8 -0.84 9.12 -16.67
CA ALA A 8 -1.95 8.19 -16.85
C ALA A 8 -2.02 7.15 -15.72
N GLN A 9 -0.88 6.58 -15.33
CA GLN A 9 -0.77 5.60 -14.25
C GLN A 9 -1.15 6.16 -12.89
N ARG A 10 -0.79 7.42 -12.62
CA ARG A 10 -1.15 8.13 -11.39
C ARG A 10 -2.65 8.42 -11.37
N ASP A 11 -3.20 8.94 -12.46
CA ASP A 11 -4.60 9.35 -12.53
C ASP A 11 -5.54 8.12 -12.44
N GLU A 12 -5.15 6.99 -13.02
CA GLU A 12 -5.83 5.70 -12.85
C GLU A 12 -5.82 5.25 -11.38
N LEU A 13 -4.66 5.30 -10.72
CA LEU A 13 -4.53 4.93 -9.31
C LEU A 13 -5.36 5.85 -8.40
N LEU A 14 -5.31 7.17 -8.61
CA LEU A 14 -6.10 8.13 -7.84
C LEU A 14 -7.60 7.91 -8.04
N THR A 15 -8.04 7.59 -9.26
CA THR A 15 -9.43 7.26 -9.54
C THR A 15 -9.87 6.00 -8.79
N LEU A 16 -9.03 4.96 -8.80
CA LEU A 16 -9.31 3.72 -8.10
C LEU A 16 -9.39 3.91 -6.59
N LEU A 17 -8.41 4.60 -6.00
CA LEU A 17 -8.38 4.91 -4.57
C LEU A 17 -9.59 5.77 -4.17
N ARG A 18 -9.98 6.74 -5.00
CA ARG A 18 -11.18 7.56 -4.77
C ARG A 18 -12.45 6.72 -4.71
N VAL A 19 -12.66 5.86 -5.71
CA VAL A 19 -13.84 4.98 -5.75
C VAL A 19 -13.88 4.07 -4.53
N ARG A 20 -12.72 3.57 -4.09
CA ARG A 20 -12.60 2.73 -2.89
C ARG A 20 -12.90 3.52 -1.60
N PHE A 21 -12.35 4.73 -1.47
CA PHE A 21 -12.63 5.65 -0.38
C PHE A 21 -14.14 5.90 -0.24
N GLU A 22 -14.78 6.37 -1.32
CA GLU A 22 -16.21 6.68 -1.34
C GLU A 22 -17.07 5.45 -1.00
N LYS A 23 -16.67 4.26 -1.44
CA LYS A 23 -17.36 2.99 -1.12
C LYS A 23 -17.20 2.59 0.37
N ASN A 24 -16.10 2.96 1.00
CA ASN A 24 -15.71 2.53 2.34
C ASN A 24 -15.71 3.65 3.39
N MET A 25 -16.53 4.70 3.20
CA MET A 25 -16.62 5.86 4.09
C MET A 25 -16.79 5.54 5.59
N ILE A 26 -17.32 4.37 5.92
CA ILE A 26 -17.41 3.86 7.31
C ILE A 26 -16.03 3.80 7.99
N ARG A 27 -14.94 3.56 7.24
CA ARG A 27 -13.57 3.48 7.76
C ARG A 27 -12.99 4.85 8.11
N HIS A 28 -13.49 5.92 7.50
CA HIS A 28 -12.91 7.26 7.60
C HIS A 28 -14.00 8.36 7.57
N PRO A 29 -14.96 8.34 8.52
CA PRO A 29 -16.14 9.20 8.46
C PRO A 29 -15.84 10.71 8.57
N ALA A 30 -14.67 11.08 9.10
CA ALA A 30 -14.24 12.46 9.29
C ALA A 30 -13.25 12.95 8.24
N LEU A 31 -12.81 12.10 7.30
CA LEU A 31 -11.83 12.48 6.28
C LEU A 31 -12.53 12.93 4.99
N ALA A 32 -11.93 13.91 4.33
CA ALA A 32 -12.36 14.35 3.00
C ALA A 32 -11.36 13.85 1.95
N TRP A 33 -11.87 13.22 0.89
CA TRP A 33 -11.03 12.70 -0.21
C TRP A 33 -10.13 13.79 -0.80
N ALA A 34 -10.62 15.03 -0.92
CA ALA A 34 -9.83 16.15 -1.45
C ALA A 34 -8.52 16.38 -0.67
N ASN A 35 -8.53 16.22 0.65
CA ASN A 35 -7.35 16.37 1.49
C ASN A 35 -6.37 15.20 1.28
N VAL A 36 -6.91 13.99 1.17
CA VAL A 36 -6.11 12.78 0.89
C VAL A 36 -5.45 12.88 -0.47
N GLN A 37 -6.21 13.24 -1.51
CA GLN A 37 -5.71 13.41 -2.87
C GLN A 37 -4.61 14.46 -2.95
N ALA A 38 -4.82 15.65 -2.37
CA ALA A 38 -3.81 16.71 -2.37
C ALA A 38 -2.50 16.26 -1.70
N ARG A 39 -2.59 15.47 -0.62
CA ARG A 39 -1.41 14.91 0.04
C ARG A 39 -0.72 13.85 -0.80
N LEU A 40 -1.47 12.96 -1.45
CA LEU A 40 -0.89 11.97 -2.35
C LEU A 40 -0.17 12.62 -3.53
N GLU A 41 -0.78 13.63 -4.16
CA GLU A 41 -0.17 14.36 -5.28
C GLU A 41 1.11 15.10 -4.88
N ALA A 42 1.21 15.56 -3.63
CA ALA A 42 2.42 16.18 -3.07
C ALA A 42 3.55 15.19 -2.75
N HIS A 43 3.26 13.88 -2.69
CA HIS A 43 4.20 12.81 -2.33
C HIS A 43 4.23 11.68 -3.38
N PRO A 44 4.83 11.92 -4.57
CA PRO A 44 4.91 10.93 -5.66
C PRO A 44 5.56 9.60 -5.26
N GLU A 45 6.50 9.62 -4.32
CA GLU A 45 7.17 8.43 -3.79
C GLU A 45 6.20 7.51 -3.05
N LYS A 46 5.25 8.06 -2.30
CA LYS A 46 4.22 7.28 -1.58
C LYS A 46 3.16 6.73 -2.52
N LEU A 47 2.85 7.47 -3.59
CA LEU A 47 2.00 6.99 -4.69
C LEU A 47 2.60 5.74 -5.35
N ALA A 48 3.93 5.67 -5.51
CA ALA A 48 4.59 4.49 -6.06
C ALA A 48 4.43 3.26 -5.15
N SER A 49 4.57 3.42 -3.83
CA SER A 49 4.31 2.35 -2.86
C SER A 49 2.86 1.88 -2.91
N LEU A 50 1.89 2.80 -2.94
CA LEU A 50 0.47 2.46 -3.05
C LEU A 50 0.15 1.74 -4.37
N ARG A 51 0.81 2.11 -5.47
CA ARG A 51 0.69 1.39 -6.75
C ARG A 51 1.15 -0.06 -6.60
N GLU A 52 2.25 -0.32 -5.90
CA GLU A 52 2.75 -1.68 -5.70
C GLU A 52 1.83 -2.50 -4.77
N MET A 53 1.28 -1.88 -3.73
CA MET A 53 0.25 -2.49 -2.88
C MET A 53 -0.99 -2.86 -3.70
N GLU A 54 -1.45 -1.97 -4.58
CA GLU A 54 -2.57 -2.23 -5.50
C GLU A 54 -2.24 -3.34 -6.51
N ARG A 55 -1.07 -3.26 -7.17
CA ARG A 55 -0.61 -4.24 -8.17
C ARG A 55 -0.54 -5.64 -7.60
N THR A 56 -0.20 -5.75 -6.31
CA THR A 56 -0.16 -7.04 -5.62
C THR A 56 -1.52 -7.50 -5.11
N GLY A 57 -2.58 -6.71 -5.25
CA GLY A 57 -3.96 -7.07 -4.87
C GLY A 57 -4.29 -6.78 -3.41
N GLY A 58 -3.53 -5.90 -2.74
CA GLY A 58 -3.73 -5.56 -1.33
C GLY A 58 -4.96 -4.67 -1.06
N GLU A 59 -5.53 -4.08 -2.11
CA GLU A 59 -6.64 -3.13 -2.02
C GLU A 59 -6.39 -2.02 -0.97
N PRO A 60 -5.27 -1.27 -1.07
CA PRO A 60 -4.94 -0.22 -0.12
C PRO A 60 -6.04 0.83 -0.02
N ASP A 61 -6.36 1.23 1.21
CA ASP A 61 -7.34 2.26 1.52
C ASP A 61 -6.89 3.08 2.73
N VAL A 62 -7.39 4.31 2.84
CA VAL A 62 -7.11 5.15 4.00
C VAL A 62 -8.03 4.75 5.15
N VAL A 63 -7.44 4.57 6.33
CA VAL A 63 -8.17 4.14 7.53
C VAL A 63 -8.13 5.18 8.65
N GLY A 64 -7.33 6.23 8.49
CA GLY A 64 -7.17 7.24 9.51
C GLY A 64 -6.16 8.30 9.14
N GLN A 65 -6.04 9.27 10.05
CA GLN A 65 -5.06 10.32 9.99
C GLN A 65 -4.43 10.45 11.38
N ASP A 66 -3.11 10.51 11.44
CA ASP A 66 -2.39 10.80 12.68
C ASP A 66 -2.58 12.30 13.02
N GLN A 67 -3.11 12.56 14.21
CA GLN A 67 -3.42 13.93 14.65
C GLN A 67 -2.18 14.75 15.03
N HIS A 68 -1.04 14.10 15.28
CA HIS A 68 0.20 14.75 15.64
C HIS A 68 1.03 15.11 14.41
N THR A 69 1.05 14.23 13.40
CA THR A 69 1.87 14.43 12.19
C THR A 69 1.08 14.88 10.97
N ASP A 70 -0.26 14.90 11.05
CA ASP A 70 -1.17 15.16 9.93
C ASP A 70 -1.04 14.12 8.79
N GLU A 71 -0.39 12.98 9.05
CA GLU A 71 -0.16 11.94 8.07
C GLU A 71 -1.36 11.01 7.90
N PHE A 72 -1.65 10.65 6.65
CA PHE A 72 -2.68 9.67 6.34
C PHE A 72 -2.14 8.24 6.48
N ILE A 73 -2.93 7.40 7.13
CA ILE A 73 -2.59 6.00 7.38
C ILE A 73 -3.30 5.13 6.34
N PHE A 74 -2.50 4.42 5.54
CA PHE A 74 -2.97 3.47 4.52
C PHE A 74 -2.65 2.04 4.94
N PHE A 75 -3.63 1.13 4.76
CA PHE A 75 -3.45 -0.30 4.98
C PHE A 75 -4.06 -1.11 3.84
N ASP A 76 -3.53 -2.32 3.63
CA ASP A 76 -4.19 -3.32 2.79
C ASP A 76 -5.54 -3.69 3.41
N CYS A 77 -6.60 -3.55 2.63
CA CYS A 77 -7.96 -3.86 3.06
C CYS A 77 -8.54 -5.08 2.34
N ALA A 78 -7.71 -5.85 1.63
CA ALA A 78 -8.08 -7.13 1.06
C ALA A 78 -8.54 -8.12 2.16
N PRO A 79 -9.60 -8.93 1.92
CA PRO A 79 -10.11 -9.90 2.90
C PRO A 79 -9.09 -10.94 3.37
N GLU A 80 -8.11 -11.23 2.52
CA GLU A 80 -6.99 -12.12 2.80
C GLU A 80 -5.73 -11.57 2.14
N SER A 81 -4.54 -11.86 2.71
CA SER A 81 -3.26 -11.45 2.12
C SER A 81 -3.20 -11.87 0.65
N PRO A 82 -2.65 -11.10 -0.30
CA PRO A 82 -2.70 -11.53 -1.70
C PRO A 82 -1.82 -12.76 -1.99
N GLN A 83 -2.14 -13.58 -3.01
CA GLN A 83 -1.40 -14.81 -3.32
C GLN A 83 0.12 -14.60 -3.43
N GLY A 84 0.55 -13.49 -4.02
CA GLY A 84 1.98 -13.14 -4.15
C GLY A 84 2.67 -12.68 -2.87
N ARG A 85 1.91 -12.45 -1.79
CA ARG A 85 2.36 -11.91 -0.50
C ARG A 85 2.05 -12.86 0.68
N ARG A 86 1.61 -14.08 0.40
CA ARG A 86 1.44 -15.16 1.40
C ARG A 86 2.72 -15.96 1.57
N SER A 87 2.81 -16.68 2.69
CA SER A 87 3.82 -17.74 2.93
C SER A 87 5.28 -17.25 2.94
N LEU A 88 5.52 -15.96 3.18
CA LEU A 88 6.87 -15.42 3.39
C LEU A 88 7.36 -15.72 4.81
N CYS A 89 8.67 -15.80 4.96
CA CYS A 89 9.29 -15.68 6.28
C CYS A 89 9.24 -14.22 6.74
N TYR A 90 9.31 -13.97 8.04
CA TYR A 90 9.27 -12.59 8.54
C TYR A 90 10.46 -11.77 8.02
N ASP A 91 11.67 -12.26 8.27
CA ASP A 91 12.94 -11.60 7.93
C ASP A 91 13.88 -12.53 7.14
N GLY A 92 15.02 -11.96 6.74
CA GLY A 92 16.08 -12.69 6.04
C GLY A 92 16.69 -13.83 6.86
N GLU A 93 16.77 -13.69 8.19
CA GLU A 93 17.32 -14.74 9.05
C GLU A 93 16.42 -15.99 9.07
N ALA A 94 15.12 -15.79 9.20
CA ALA A 94 14.12 -16.85 9.13
C ALA A 94 14.08 -17.49 7.73
N LEU A 95 14.28 -16.69 6.68
CA LEU A 95 14.40 -17.17 5.31
C LEU A 95 15.62 -18.11 5.15
N GLU A 96 16.79 -17.69 5.63
CA GLU A 96 18.04 -18.48 5.50
C GLU A 96 18.03 -19.77 6.32
N LYS A 97 17.38 -19.79 7.49
CA LYS A 97 17.27 -20.99 8.33
C LYS A 97 16.35 -22.07 7.75
N ARG A 98 15.57 -21.77 6.72
CA ARG A 98 14.55 -22.67 6.19
C ARG A 98 15.15 -23.69 5.22
N LYS A 99 15.11 -24.97 5.61
CA LYS A 99 15.74 -26.08 4.87
C LYS A 99 14.91 -26.61 3.68
N ALA A 100 13.60 -26.46 3.71
CA ALA A 100 12.68 -26.93 2.67
C ALA A 100 11.51 -25.95 2.48
N ASN A 101 10.96 -25.87 1.27
CA ASN A 101 9.91 -24.91 0.90
C ASN A 101 10.32 -23.46 1.28
N LYS A 102 11.54 -23.07 0.88
CA LYS A 102 12.07 -21.72 1.11
C LYS A 102 11.26 -20.73 0.24
N PRO A 103 10.61 -19.71 0.83
CA PRO A 103 9.84 -18.74 0.07
C PRO A 103 10.75 -17.85 -0.78
N ARG A 104 10.16 -17.08 -1.71
CA ARG A 104 10.91 -16.23 -2.65
C ARG A 104 11.67 -15.07 -1.98
N SER A 105 11.18 -14.61 -0.82
CA SER A 105 11.70 -13.47 -0.07
C SER A 105 11.19 -13.50 1.37
N SER A 106 11.55 -12.48 2.16
CA SER A 106 10.95 -12.20 3.46
C SER A 106 9.94 -11.05 3.38
N ALA A 107 9.04 -10.98 4.35
CA ALA A 107 8.06 -9.90 4.45
C ALA A 107 8.72 -8.54 4.65
N VAL A 108 9.81 -8.48 5.44
CA VAL A 108 10.60 -7.26 5.65
C VAL A 108 11.26 -6.80 4.35
N ASP A 109 11.85 -7.72 3.58
CA ASP A 109 12.51 -7.36 2.32
C ASP A 109 11.50 -6.88 1.26
N ASP A 110 10.35 -7.56 1.17
CA ASP A 110 9.27 -7.16 0.26
C ASP A 110 8.72 -5.78 0.63
N ALA A 111 8.55 -5.48 1.92
CA ALA A 111 8.12 -4.16 2.38
C ALA A 111 9.17 -3.08 2.07
N ALA A 112 10.44 -3.35 2.33
CA ALA A 112 11.53 -2.42 2.02
C ALA A 112 11.66 -2.14 0.52
N ALA A 113 11.36 -3.10 -0.34
CA ALA A 113 11.33 -2.93 -1.78
C ALA A 113 10.16 -2.05 -2.27
N MET A 114 9.05 -2.02 -1.54
CA MET A 114 7.88 -1.18 -1.84
C MET A 114 8.05 0.27 -1.34
N GLY A 115 8.85 0.49 -0.30
CA GLY A 115 9.21 1.82 0.22
C GLY A 115 8.37 2.32 1.38
#